data_AF-A0A927W5L8-F1
#
_entry.id   AF-A0A927W5L8-F1
#
_cell.length_a   1.000
_cell.length_b   1.000
_cell.length_c   1.000
_cell.angle_alpha   90.00
_cell.angle_beta   90.00
_cell.angle_gamma   90.00
#
_symmetry.space_group_name_H-M   'P 1'
#
loop_
_entity.id
_entity.type
_entity.pdbx_description
1 polymer ?
#
loop_
_entity_poly.entity_id
_entity_poly.type
_entity_poly.pdbx_seq_one_letter_code
_entity_poly.pdbx_strand_id
1 'polypeptide(L)'
;MKKICLFNVISITYILIIILLIAIKVAFNLSLIGNYTNTALIILGLYLVILYIIKETQSSKVIGYMVFIAISFLVITSQLLFLSKKELYFQEPNRANTIIVVEKSSLLDGYSTIYEKKYWLFKRSVNWNRIEGLNNFSSGQYTIEWISESSAIIKCAGEHYGQVNID
;
A
#
# COMPACT_ATOMS: atom_id res chain seq x y z
N MET A 1 -11.92 -2.30 -36.68
CA MET A 1 -11.62 -0.91 -36.22
C MET A 1 -12.18 -0.56 -34.85
N LYS A 2 -13.48 -0.72 -34.53
CA LYS A 2 -14.05 -0.27 -33.22
C LYS A 2 -13.43 -0.91 -31.97
N LYS A 3 -13.05 -2.20 -32.00
CA LYS A 3 -12.46 -2.92 -30.84
C LYS A 3 -11.07 -2.40 -30.46
N ILE A 4 -10.27 -1.95 -31.42
CA ILE A 4 -8.92 -1.39 -31.20
C ILE A 4 -9.02 -0.02 -30.54
N CYS A 5 -10.02 0.79 -30.90
CA CYS A 5 -10.25 2.10 -30.31
C CYS A 5 -10.67 2.00 -28.83
N LEU A 6 -11.58 1.07 -28.51
CA LEU A 6 -12.03 0.84 -27.12
C LEU A 6 -10.88 0.37 -26.22
N PHE A 7 -10.05 -0.55 -26.72
CA PHE A 7 -8.87 -1.02 -25.99
C PHE A 7 -7.86 0.10 -25.73
N ASN A 8 -7.61 0.96 -26.72
CA ASN A 8 -6.72 2.12 -26.57
C ASN A 8 -7.22 3.09 -25.50
N VAL A 9 -8.52 3.36 -25.48
CA VAL A 9 -9.12 4.21 -24.44
C VAL A 9 -8.91 3.59 -23.06
N ILE A 10 -9.18 2.30 -22.89
CA ILE A 10 -9.01 1.61 -21.61
C ILE A 10 -7.56 1.67 -21.12
N SER A 11 -6.59 1.35 -21.97
CA SER A 11 -5.17 1.36 -21.59
C SER A 11 -4.66 2.75 -21.25
N ILE A 12 -5.06 3.78 -22.00
CA ILE A 12 -4.69 5.17 -21.70
C ILE A 12 -5.33 5.64 -20.39
N THR A 13 -6.63 5.38 -20.20
CA THR A 13 -7.32 5.69 -18.94
C THR A 13 -6.65 5.00 -17.76
N TYR A 14 -6.20 3.76 -17.93
CA TYR A 14 -5.50 3.02 -16.89
C TYR A 14 -4.17 3.65 -16.47
N ILE A 15 -3.34 4.04 -17.46
CA ILE A 15 -2.07 4.73 -17.22
C ILE A 15 -2.31 6.05 -16.49
N LEU A 16 -3.32 6.82 -16.92
CA LEU A 16 -3.71 8.06 -16.27
C LEU A 16 -4.12 7.85 -14.81
N ILE A 17 -4.85 6.77 -14.51
CA ILE A 17 -5.20 6.41 -13.13
C ILE A 17 -3.94 6.10 -12.30
N ILE A 18 -2.95 5.37 -12.84
CA ILE A 18 -1.69 5.12 -12.12
C ILE A 18 -0.96 6.42 -11.84
N ILE A 19 -0.80 7.28 -12.86
CA ILE A 19 -0.12 8.57 -12.70
C ILE A 19 -0.84 9.41 -11.64
N LEU A 20 -2.16 9.44 -11.66
CA LEU A 20 -2.97 10.13 -10.65
C LEU A 20 -2.73 9.56 -9.24
N LEU A 21 -2.70 8.24 -9.08
CA LEU A 21 -2.43 7.60 -7.78
C LEU A 21 -1.03 7.93 -7.26
N ILE A 22 -0.02 7.97 -8.15
CA ILE A 22 1.35 8.39 -7.80
C ILE A 22 1.35 9.86 -7.40
N ALA A 23 0.69 10.74 -8.16
CA ALA A 23 0.58 12.15 -7.85
C ALA A 23 -0.11 12.38 -6.50
N ILE A 24 -1.19 11.65 -6.20
CA ILE A 24 -1.89 11.68 -4.90
C ILE A 24 -0.95 11.28 -3.76
N LYS A 25 -0.15 10.24 -3.97
CA LYS A 25 0.83 9.79 -2.98
C LYS A 25 1.90 10.85 -2.71
N VAL A 26 2.43 11.47 -3.76
CA VAL A 26 3.50 12.47 -3.62
C VAL A 26 2.96 13.79 -3.05
N ALA A 27 1.82 14.27 -3.53
CA ALA A 27 1.27 15.58 -3.15
C ALA A 27 0.60 15.57 -1.76
N PHE A 28 -0.10 14.48 -1.42
CA PHE A 28 -0.92 14.41 -0.20
C PHE A 28 -0.45 13.37 0.81
N ASN A 29 0.63 12.65 0.51
CA ASN A 29 1.14 11.54 1.32
C ASN A 29 0.09 10.44 1.58
N LEU A 30 -0.80 10.23 0.60
CA LEU A 30 -1.88 9.25 0.66
C LEU A 30 -1.51 7.98 -0.10
N SER A 31 -1.72 6.83 0.53
CA SER A 31 -1.50 5.52 -0.09
C SER A 31 -2.77 4.68 -0.03
N LEU A 32 -3.01 3.81 -1.00
CA LEU A 32 -4.16 2.90 -0.96
C LEU A 32 -4.03 1.92 0.23
N ILE A 33 -5.16 1.66 0.87
CA ILE A 33 -5.34 0.59 1.84
C ILE A 33 -5.29 -0.76 1.11
N GLY A 34 -4.78 -1.79 1.78
CA GLY A 34 -4.64 -3.10 1.18
C GLY A 34 -3.26 -3.37 0.58
N ASN A 35 -2.86 -4.63 0.68
CA ASN A 35 -1.50 -5.06 0.44
C ASN A 35 -1.25 -5.44 -1.03
N TYR A 36 -2.25 -6.07 -1.64
CA TYR A 36 -2.17 -6.65 -2.98
C TYR A 36 -2.81 -5.77 -4.07
N THR A 37 -3.60 -4.76 -3.67
CA THR A 37 -4.28 -3.82 -4.57
C THR A 37 -3.30 -3.01 -5.40
N ASN A 38 -2.26 -2.44 -4.78
CA ASN A 38 -1.25 -1.68 -5.52
C ASN A 38 -0.42 -2.56 -6.47
N THR A 39 -0.05 -3.75 -6.03
CA THR A 39 0.77 -4.70 -6.82
C THR A 39 0.02 -5.23 -8.02
N ALA A 40 -1.22 -5.69 -7.80
CA ALA A 40 -2.08 -6.20 -8.86
C ALA A 40 -2.42 -5.10 -9.88
N LEU A 41 -2.61 -3.86 -9.42
CA LEU A 41 -2.79 -2.72 -10.32
C LEU A 41 -1.53 -2.43 -11.14
N ILE A 42 -0.35 -2.41 -10.53
CA ILE A 42 0.90 -2.21 -11.27
C ILE A 42 1.11 -3.31 -12.33
N ILE A 43 0.89 -4.58 -11.97
CA ILE A 43 1.02 -5.72 -12.89
C ILE A 43 -0.02 -5.61 -14.02
N LEU A 44 -1.28 -5.30 -13.71
CA LEU A 44 -2.33 -5.16 -14.72
C LEU A 44 -2.04 -3.98 -15.67
N GLY A 45 -1.48 -2.88 -15.19
CA GLY A 45 -1.07 -1.75 -16.02
C GLY A 45 0.06 -2.08 -16.97
N LEU A 46 1.09 -2.75 -16.46
CA LEU A 46 2.21 -3.21 -17.28
C LEU A 46 1.74 -4.18 -18.36
N TYR A 47 0.81 -5.08 -18.04
CA TYR A 47 0.21 -6.00 -19.01
C TYR A 47 -0.52 -5.25 -20.13
N LEU A 48 -1.35 -4.26 -19.78
CA LEU A 48 -2.10 -3.45 -20.74
C LEU A 48 -1.20 -2.58 -21.63
N VAL A 49 -0.13 -2.01 -21.06
CA VAL A 49 0.89 -1.23 -21.81
C VAL A 49 1.64 -2.12 -22.80
N ILE A 50 2.01 -3.33 -22.40
CA ILE A 50 2.74 -4.29 -23.23
C ILE A 50 1.86 -4.80 -24.37
N LEU A 51 0.58 -5.08 -24.10
CA LEU A 51 -0.40 -5.37 -25.15
C LEU A 51 -0.61 -4.19 -26.13
N TYR A 52 -0.45 -2.94 -25.67
CA TYR A 52 -0.59 -1.74 -26.50
C TYR A 52 0.64 -1.45 -27.38
N ILE A 53 1.85 -1.55 -26.82
CA ILE A 53 3.11 -1.19 -27.51
C ILE A 53 3.48 -2.22 -28.58
N ILE A 54 3.13 -3.48 -28.37
CA ILE A 54 3.51 -4.56 -29.28
C ILE A 54 2.66 -4.52 -30.56
N LYS A 55 3.21 -3.93 -31.62
CA LYS A 55 2.67 -4.05 -32.98
C LYS A 55 3.12 -5.34 -33.66
N GLU A 56 2.11 -6.12 -34.05
CA GLU A 56 1.97 -7.17 -35.08
C GLU A 56 3.11 -8.19 -35.36
N THR A 57 4.39 -7.82 -35.33
CA THR A 57 5.50 -8.73 -35.60
C THR A 57 5.70 -9.75 -34.47
N GLN A 58 5.97 -11.00 -34.83
CA GLN A 58 6.05 -12.10 -33.87
C GLN A 58 7.19 -11.92 -32.86
N SER A 59 8.32 -11.32 -33.26
CA SER A 59 9.48 -11.10 -32.38
C SER A 59 9.26 -10.00 -31.32
N SER A 60 8.52 -8.93 -31.66
CA SER A 60 8.21 -7.85 -30.71
C SER A 60 7.26 -8.33 -29.61
N LYS A 61 6.35 -9.28 -29.94
CA LYS A 61 5.47 -9.97 -29.00
C LYS A 61 6.26 -10.73 -27.93
N VAL A 62 7.24 -11.51 -28.37
CA VAL A 62 8.05 -12.33 -27.45
C VAL A 62 8.85 -11.45 -26.49
N ILE A 63 9.50 -10.40 -27.00
CA ILE A 63 10.29 -9.48 -26.18
C ILE A 63 9.41 -8.76 -25.15
N GLY A 64 8.24 -8.28 -25.55
CA GLY A 64 7.34 -7.60 -24.63
C GLY A 64 6.80 -8.52 -23.52
N TYR A 65 6.45 -9.78 -23.84
CA TYR A 65 6.07 -10.74 -22.80
C TYR A 65 7.23 -11.10 -21.86
N MET A 66 8.46 -11.22 -22.37
CA MET A 66 9.65 -11.45 -21.53
C MET A 66 9.86 -10.30 -20.55
N VAL A 67 9.74 -9.06 -21.01
CA VAL A 67 9.82 -7.86 -20.16
C VAL A 67 8.67 -7.82 -19.15
N PHE A 68 7.45 -8.17 -19.55
CA PHE A 68 6.30 -8.27 -18.64
C PHE A 68 6.55 -9.25 -17.50
N ILE A 69 7.01 -10.46 -17.84
CA ILE A 69 7.29 -11.53 -16.89
C ILE A 69 8.41 -11.10 -15.95
N ALA A 70 9.49 -10.50 -16.46
CA ALA A 70 10.60 -10.03 -15.64
C ALA A 70 10.17 -8.94 -14.66
N ILE A 71 9.40 -7.93 -15.10
CA ILE A 71 8.91 -6.87 -14.20
C ILE A 71 7.90 -7.43 -13.20
N SER A 72 6.97 -8.29 -13.63
CA SER A 72 6.00 -8.93 -12.74
C SER A 72 6.69 -9.78 -11.68
N PHE A 73 7.72 -10.54 -12.06
CA PHE A 73 8.54 -11.32 -11.14
C PHE A 73 9.30 -10.42 -10.16
N LEU A 74 9.88 -9.32 -10.62
CA LEU A 74 10.58 -8.36 -9.76
C LEU A 74 9.62 -7.68 -8.76
N VAL A 75 8.42 -7.31 -9.21
CA VAL A 75 7.37 -6.75 -8.36
C VAL A 75 6.91 -7.77 -7.32
N ILE A 76 6.66 -9.03 -7.70
CA ILE A 76 6.23 -10.10 -6.79
C ILE A 76 7.35 -10.42 -5.77
N THR A 77 8.59 -10.57 -6.22
CA THR A 77 9.73 -10.88 -5.34
C THR A 77 10.07 -9.74 -4.39
N SER A 78 9.86 -8.49 -4.79
CA SER A 78 9.99 -7.34 -3.88
C SER A 78 8.98 -7.39 -2.71
N GLN A 79 7.84 -8.05 -2.88
CA GLN A 79 6.87 -8.27 -1.81
C GLN A 79 7.22 -9.50 -0.97
N LEU A 80 7.82 -10.53 -1.55
CA LEU A 80 8.31 -11.73 -0.85
C LEU A 80 9.46 -11.44 0.13
N LEU A 81 10.17 -10.32 -0.02
CA LEU A 81 11.12 -9.84 0.99
C LEU A 81 10.46 -9.60 2.35
N PHE A 82 9.14 -9.38 2.38
CA PHE A 82 8.34 -9.32 3.59
C PHE A 82 7.46 -10.58 3.69
N LEU A 83 7.78 -11.46 4.64
CA LEU A 83 7.11 -12.75 4.85
C LEU A 83 5.64 -12.58 5.23
N SER A 84 5.32 -11.52 5.96
CA SER A 84 3.94 -11.17 6.27
C SER A 84 3.79 -9.66 6.36
N LYS A 85 2.67 -9.17 5.83
CA LYS A 85 2.21 -7.82 6.12
C LYS A 85 0.75 -7.85 6.52
N LYS A 86 0.47 -7.29 7.69
CA LYS A 86 -0.83 -7.30 8.36
C LYS A 86 -1.28 -5.87 8.58
N GLU A 87 -2.51 -5.56 8.19
CA GLU A 87 -3.13 -4.27 8.48
C GLU A 87 -4.16 -4.47 9.60
N LEU A 88 -3.94 -3.81 10.72
CA LEU A 88 -4.81 -3.86 11.88
C LEU A 88 -5.51 -2.51 12.04
N TYR A 89 -6.83 -2.55 12.22
CA TYR A 89 -7.71 -1.39 12.22
C TYR A 89 -8.22 -1.15 13.62
N PHE A 90 -7.99 0.05 14.12
CA PHE A 90 -8.46 0.51 15.43
C PHE A 90 -9.36 1.70 15.20
N GLN A 91 -10.65 1.50 15.43
CA GLN A 91 -11.64 2.54 15.26
C GLN A 91 -11.83 3.29 16.57
N GLU A 92 -11.94 4.62 16.47
CA GLU A 92 -12.30 5.49 17.56
C GLU A 92 -13.74 5.19 18.02
N PRO A 93 -14.09 5.31 19.33
CA PRO A 93 -15.41 4.91 19.84
C PRO A 93 -16.60 5.54 19.10
N ASN A 94 -16.52 6.82 18.73
CA ASN A 94 -17.54 7.53 17.96
C ASN A 94 -17.45 7.30 16.44
N ARG A 95 -16.53 6.43 16.01
CA ARG A 95 -16.31 6.01 14.62
C ARG A 95 -15.84 7.11 13.68
N ALA A 96 -15.47 8.29 14.21
CA ALA A 96 -15.03 9.42 13.39
C ALA A 96 -13.69 9.12 12.72
N ASN A 97 -12.78 8.49 13.45
CA ASN A 97 -11.42 8.23 13.01
C ASN A 97 -11.03 6.75 13.12
N THR A 98 -10.01 6.36 12.34
CA THR A 98 -9.47 5.00 12.37
C THR A 98 -7.96 5.05 12.19
N ILE A 99 -7.24 4.46 13.15
CA ILE A 99 -5.81 4.21 13.05
C ILE A 99 -5.60 2.85 12.40
N ILE A 100 -4.68 2.80 11.43
CA ILE A 100 -4.27 1.59 10.74
C ILE A 100 -2.81 1.33 11.10
N VAL A 101 -2.54 0.24 11.80
CA VAL A 101 -1.19 -0.24 12.06
C VAL A 101 -0.84 -1.28 11.01
N VAL A 102 0.23 -1.01 10.26
CA VAL A 102 0.73 -1.89 9.21
C VAL A 102 2.00 -2.55 9.72
N GLU A 103 1.89 -3.81 10.09
CA GLU A 103 3.04 -4.63 10.47
C GLU A 103 3.65 -5.23 9.22
N LYS A 104 4.98 -5.23 9.13
CA LYS A 104 5.75 -5.93 8.11
C LYS A 104 6.80 -6.77 8.81
N SER A 105 6.79 -8.07 8.56
CA SER A 105 7.85 -8.97 8.97
C SER A 105 8.70 -9.36 7.77
N SER A 106 10.00 -9.51 8.00
CA SER A 106 10.98 -10.12 7.12
C SER A 106 11.63 -11.29 7.86
N LEU A 107 12.51 -12.02 7.19
CA LEU A 107 13.11 -13.25 7.71
C LEU A 107 13.98 -13.03 8.96
N LEU A 108 14.49 -11.81 9.16
CA LEU A 108 15.41 -11.45 10.25
C LEU A 108 14.97 -10.21 11.05
N ASP A 109 13.89 -9.54 10.65
CA ASP A 109 13.49 -8.26 11.24
C ASP A 109 11.99 -7.99 11.03
N GLY A 110 11.41 -7.04 11.76
CA GLY A 110 10.03 -6.64 11.57
C GLY A 110 9.75 -5.24 12.07
N TYR A 111 9.03 -4.43 11.30
CA TYR A 111 8.68 -3.08 11.70
C TYR A 111 7.19 -2.82 11.49
N SER A 112 6.65 -1.88 12.26
CA SER A 112 5.31 -1.36 12.03
C SER A 112 5.36 0.10 11.68
N THR A 113 4.43 0.47 10.81
CA THR A 113 4.18 1.85 10.43
C THR A 113 2.73 2.16 10.73
N ILE A 114 2.49 3.36 11.23
CA ILE A 114 1.16 3.80 11.62
C ILE A 114 0.63 4.77 10.59
N TYR A 115 -0.64 4.59 10.29
CA TYR A 115 -1.38 5.42 9.37
C TYR A 115 -2.72 5.79 9.99
N GLU A 116 -3.29 6.86 9.49
CA GLU A 116 -4.70 7.18 9.68
C GLU A 116 -5.47 6.80 8.41
N LYS A 117 -6.72 6.39 8.56
CA LYS A 117 -7.63 6.15 7.44
C LYS A 117 -8.19 7.48 6.95
N LYS A 118 -8.08 7.76 5.64
CA LYS A 118 -8.66 8.94 4.99
C LYS A 118 -9.45 8.54 3.74
N TYR A 119 -10.55 9.25 3.50
CA TYR A 119 -11.38 9.10 2.29
C TYR A 119 -11.71 7.64 1.93
N TRP A 120 -11.98 6.82 2.96
CA TRP A 120 -12.37 5.42 2.90
C TRP A 120 -11.33 4.41 2.38
N LEU A 121 -10.66 4.71 1.26
CA LEU A 121 -9.73 3.82 0.54
C LEU A 121 -8.26 4.19 0.73
N PHE A 122 -7.97 5.34 1.34
CA PHE A 122 -6.61 5.83 1.51
C PHE A 122 -6.18 5.78 2.97
N LYS A 123 -4.88 5.74 3.14
CA LYS A 123 -4.20 5.90 4.42
C LYS A 123 -3.06 6.89 4.29
N ARG A 124 -2.94 7.79 5.27
CA ARG A 124 -1.87 8.80 5.36
C ARG A 124 -0.91 8.38 6.47
N SER A 125 0.40 8.45 6.25
CA SER A 125 1.35 8.12 7.31
C SER A 125 1.28 9.17 8.42
N VAL A 126 1.30 8.72 9.66
CA VAL A 126 1.21 9.61 10.82
C VAL A 126 2.53 9.60 11.56
N ASN A 127 3.01 10.78 11.94
CA ASN A 127 4.13 10.90 12.86
C ASN A 127 3.64 10.57 14.27
N TRP A 128 4.41 9.76 14.98
CA TRP A 128 4.02 9.31 16.30
C TRP A 128 5.24 9.33 17.21
N ASN A 129 5.00 9.68 18.47
CA ASN A 129 6.04 9.79 19.47
C ASN A 129 6.28 8.41 20.07
N ARG A 130 7.19 7.66 19.45
CA ARG A 130 7.62 6.34 19.92
C ARG A 130 8.67 6.49 21.03
N ILE A 131 8.55 5.70 22.08
CA ILE A 131 9.62 5.56 23.08
C ILE A 131 10.79 4.80 22.44
N GLU A 132 11.97 5.44 22.41
CA GLU A 132 13.19 4.87 21.84
C GLU A 132 13.62 3.58 22.56
N GLY A 133 14.22 2.64 21.82
CA GLY A 133 14.80 1.40 22.38
C GLY A 133 13.88 0.18 22.37
N LEU A 134 12.58 0.35 22.12
CA LEU A 134 11.69 -0.78 21.88
C LEU A 134 11.73 -1.15 20.41
N ASN A 135 12.51 -2.15 20.01
CA ASN A 135 12.57 -2.61 18.62
C ASN A 135 11.52 -3.68 18.34
N ASN A 136 10.80 -3.47 17.24
CA ASN A 136 10.02 -4.46 16.50
C ASN A 136 8.69 -4.90 17.13
N PHE A 137 7.65 -4.79 16.32
CA PHE A 137 6.28 -5.15 16.67
C PHE A 137 6.09 -6.63 16.37
N SER A 138 5.69 -7.39 17.38
CA SER A 138 5.19 -8.74 17.18
C SER A 138 3.66 -8.70 17.17
N SER A 139 3.08 -9.41 16.20
CA SER A 139 1.65 -9.38 15.96
C SER A 139 0.85 -9.84 17.18
N GLY A 140 -0.08 -9.00 17.65
CA GLY A 140 -1.11 -9.37 18.63
C GLY A 140 -0.87 -8.91 20.08
N GLN A 141 0.24 -8.24 20.38
CA GLN A 141 0.53 -7.76 21.74
C GLN A 141 0.19 -6.29 21.98
N TYR A 142 -0.35 -5.59 20.99
CA TYR A 142 -0.62 -4.16 21.11
C TYR A 142 -2.11 -3.83 21.14
N THR A 143 -2.43 -2.81 21.91
CA THR A 143 -3.76 -2.22 22.01
C THR A 143 -3.66 -0.72 21.77
N ILE A 144 -4.74 -0.15 21.25
CA ILE A 144 -4.88 1.29 21.09
C ILE A 144 -5.92 1.78 22.08
N GLU A 145 -5.55 2.75 22.90
CA GLU A 145 -6.44 3.44 23.82
C GLU A 145 -6.63 4.87 23.31
N TRP A 146 -7.87 5.19 22.92
CA TRP A 146 -8.23 6.53 22.47
C TRP A 146 -8.36 7.46 23.66
N ILE A 147 -7.63 8.57 23.65
CA ILE A 147 -7.71 9.63 24.68
C ILE A 147 -8.69 10.72 24.22
N SER A 148 -8.77 10.94 22.92
CA SER A 148 -9.69 11.87 22.27
C SER A 148 -10.07 11.36 20.88
N GLU A 149 -10.91 12.10 20.17
CA GLU A 149 -11.28 11.79 18.78
C GLU A 149 -10.06 11.80 17.83
N SER A 150 -8.99 12.51 18.19
CA SER A 150 -7.80 12.76 17.37
C SER A 150 -6.48 12.29 18.00
N SER A 151 -6.53 11.63 19.16
CA SER A 151 -5.31 11.19 19.86
C SER A 151 -5.51 9.82 20.48
N ALA A 152 -4.51 8.96 20.32
CA ALA A 152 -4.51 7.63 20.91
C ALA A 152 -3.13 7.24 21.44
N ILE A 153 -3.15 6.54 22.57
CA ILE A 153 -2.00 5.85 23.14
C ILE A 153 -1.89 4.46 22.52
N ILE A 154 -0.68 4.09 22.14
CA ILE A 154 -0.33 2.73 21.77
C ILE A 154 0.30 2.07 22.98
N LYS A 155 -0.25 0.91 23.35
CA LYS A 155 0.31 0.05 24.39
C LYS A 155 0.83 -1.24 23.78
N CYS A 156 1.91 -1.77 24.32
CA CYS A 156 2.42 -3.09 23.98
C CYS A 156 2.55 -3.91 25.28
N ALA A 157 1.92 -5.08 25.35
CA ALA A 157 1.86 -5.90 26.56
C ALA A 157 1.39 -5.14 27.83
N GLY A 158 0.56 -4.10 27.65
CA GLY A 158 0.06 -3.24 28.74
C GLY A 158 0.93 -2.01 29.07
N GLU A 159 2.16 -1.95 28.55
CA GLU A 159 3.10 -0.85 28.74
C GLU A 159 2.82 0.29 27.75
N HIS A 160 2.99 1.55 28.19
CA HIS A 160 2.91 2.71 27.30
C HIS A 160 4.07 2.67 26.30
N TYR A 161 3.76 2.67 25.01
CA TYR A 161 4.74 2.54 23.93
C TYR A 161 4.94 3.85 23.15
N GLY A 162 3.88 4.65 23.05
CA GLY A 162 3.91 5.94 22.39
C GLY A 162 2.52 6.51 22.16
N GLN A 163 2.49 7.72 21.61
CA GLN A 163 1.25 8.44 21.31
C GLN A 163 1.19 8.81 19.82
N VAL A 164 0.00 8.65 19.25
CA VAL A 164 -0.36 9.03 17.90
C VAL A 164 -1.36 10.17 17.97
N ASN A 165 -1.08 11.25 17.23
CA ASN A 165 -2.02 12.34 17.01
C ASN A 165 -2.38 12.37 15.52
N ILE A 166 -3.66 12.45 15.21
CA ILE A 166 -4.21 12.47 13.86
C ILE A 166 -4.93 13.79 13.59
N ASP A 167 -4.70 14.37 12.41
CA ASP A 167 -5.26 15.66 11.99
C ASP A 167 -6.39 15.49 10.97
#